data_AF-A0A359I8N8-F1
#
_entry.id   AF-A0A359I8N8-F1
#
_cell.length_a   1.000
_cell.length_b   1.000
_cell.length_c   1.000
_cell.angle_alpha   90.00
_cell.angle_beta   90.00
_cell.angle_gamma   90.00
#
_symmetry.space_group_name_H-M   'P 1'
#
loop_
_entity.id
_entity.type
_entity.pdbx_description
1 polymer ?
#
loop_
_entity_poly.entity_id
_entity_poly.type
_entity_poly.pdbx_seq_one_letter_code
_entity_poly.pdbx_strand_id
1 'polypeptide(L)'
;CGLCQDECEEVMEALCKTGRLDNTLLIITGDNGDSFPRAKSNLYDLGCHVPFAVRWPGVIKPGSVCDGFISLMDLTATFYEAAGVKPKEKMDSRSLIPVFKGDYTACRKEIYSDRERHTNTRPGGYGYPMRSVQDKDFLYIRNLYPDRLPAGTDPVYGDTGHGPAKAFMVFQRDKYPKEIFDRAFGLRPAEELYDLRKDPGCLNNVADSVSYAKTKKKMSRRLTSWMKRTSDPRVDPGNLCFDTLPYVRKAMRIALIETEGCLKDSHGKDIDWVRAQIEKLRKQGVKVIELRAAGDLTEYVAVLNNIKDQNALTGREITLLSGTETGILAAKEAGIIPAGVTWGGTDAKTMVMSGASYVLTNQEELELCLDFL
;
A
#
# COMPACT_ATOMS: atom_id res chain seq x y z
N CYS A 1 -5.72 -15.68 -8.91
CA CYS A 1 -4.33 -15.66 -8.40
C CYS A 1 -3.97 -17.10 -8.06
N GLY A 2 -3.35 -17.85 -8.97
CA GLY A 2 -2.95 -19.25 -8.72
C GLY A 2 -1.64 -19.35 -7.93
N LEU A 3 -0.69 -18.46 -8.20
CA LEU A 3 0.65 -18.49 -7.60
C LEU A 3 0.65 -18.49 -6.06
N CYS A 4 -0.15 -17.65 -5.40
CA CYS A 4 -0.21 -17.65 -3.93
C CYS A 4 -0.88 -18.91 -3.35
N GLN A 5 -1.77 -19.55 -4.12
CA GLN A 5 -2.36 -20.82 -3.72
C GLN A 5 -1.30 -21.93 -3.81
N ASP A 6 -0.55 -21.98 -4.92
CA ASP A 6 0.53 -22.96 -5.13
C ASP A 6 1.58 -22.86 -4.01
N GLU A 7 2.01 -21.65 -3.64
CA GLU A 7 2.95 -21.44 -2.53
C GLU A 7 2.40 -21.90 -1.17
N CYS A 8 1.09 -21.70 -0.92
CA CYS A 8 0.45 -22.21 0.30
C CYS A 8 0.39 -23.74 0.30
N GLU A 9 0.12 -24.35 -0.85
CA GLU A 9 0.10 -25.81 -1.02
C GLU A 9 1.49 -26.41 -0.77
N GLU A 10 2.56 -25.79 -1.30
CA GLU A 10 3.94 -26.22 -1.05
C GLU A 10 4.31 -26.21 0.44
N VAL A 11 3.93 -25.16 1.18
CA VAL A 11 4.14 -25.08 2.64
C VAL A 11 3.37 -26.19 3.36
N MET A 12 2.12 -26.43 2.98
CA MET A 12 1.28 -27.48 3.55
C MET A 12 1.86 -28.88 3.29
N GLU A 13 2.33 -29.14 2.06
CA GLU A 13 2.98 -30.38 1.70
C GLU A 13 4.28 -30.60 2.48
N ALA A 14 5.11 -29.56 2.64
CA ALA A 14 6.34 -29.66 3.41
C ALA A 14 6.07 -30.02 4.88
N LEU A 15 5.03 -29.42 5.48
CA LEU A 15 4.59 -29.77 6.84
C LEU A 15 4.05 -31.21 6.91
N CYS A 16 3.33 -31.67 5.88
CA CYS A 16 2.82 -33.03 5.79
C CYS A 16 3.95 -34.06 5.67
N LYS A 17 4.87 -33.87 4.72
CA LYS A 17 6.03 -34.75 4.46
C LYS A 17 6.93 -34.90 5.69
N THR A 18 6.97 -33.87 6.53
CA THR A 18 7.77 -33.86 7.76
C THR A 18 7.00 -34.28 9.02
N GLY A 19 5.74 -34.71 8.89
CA GLY A 19 4.90 -35.16 10.00
C GLY A 19 4.50 -34.07 10.99
N ARG A 20 4.65 -32.79 10.63
CA ARG A 20 4.41 -31.63 11.51
C ARG A 20 3.04 -31.01 11.36
N LEU A 21 2.34 -31.31 10.25
CA LEU A 21 1.10 -30.65 9.88
C LEU A 21 0.02 -30.70 10.97
N ASP A 22 -0.12 -31.83 11.67
CA ASP A 22 -1.17 -31.98 12.68
C ASP A 22 -0.87 -31.29 14.01
N ASN A 23 0.40 -30.92 14.25
CA ASN A 23 0.85 -30.18 15.42
C ASN A 23 1.17 -28.71 15.08
N THR A 24 0.58 -28.17 14.02
CA THR A 24 0.84 -26.78 13.58
C THR A 24 -0.46 -25.98 13.55
N LEU A 25 -0.44 -24.83 14.23
CA LEU A 25 -1.41 -23.75 14.02
C LEU A 25 -1.03 -23.02 12.73
N LEU A 26 -1.93 -23.03 11.75
CA LEU A 26 -1.75 -22.37 10.47
C LEU A 26 -2.77 -21.25 10.31
N ILE A 27 -2.31 -20.08 9.90
CA ILE A 27 -3.13 -18.88 9.68
C ILE A 27 -2.77 -18.31 8.31
N ILE A 28 -3.78 -18.06 7.49
CA ILE A 28 -3.66 -17.38 6.19
C ILE A 28 -4.48 -16.10 6.27
N THR A 29 -3.83 -14.96 6.00
CA THR A 29 -4.46 -13.64 6.06
C THR A 29 -3.78 -12.62 5.14
N GLY A 30 -4.45 -11.50 4.86
CA GLY A 30 -3.83 -10.29 4.31
C GLY A 30 -3.36 -9.34 5.42
N ASP A 31 -2.50 -8.38 5.09
CA ASP A 31 -2.05 -7.29 5.97
C ASP A 31 -2.98 -6.06 5.91
N ASN A 32 -3.50 -5.77 4.71
CA ASN A 32 -4.45 -4.73 4.41
C ASN A 32 -5.36 -5.15 3.23
N GLY A 33 -6.37 -4.34 2.94
CA GLY A 33 -7.22 -4.52 1.77
C GLY A 33 -6.49 -4.37 0.42
N ASP A 34 -7.23 -4.59 -0.66
CA ASP A 34 -6.66 -4.73 -2.01
C ASP A 34 -6.02 -3.44 -2.55
N SER A 35 -5.22 -3.56 -3.61
CA SER A 35 -4.59 -2.43 -4.32
C SER A 35 -5.55 -1.69 -5.26
N PHE A 36 -6.77 -1.43 -4.81
CA PHE A 36 -7.79 -0.66 -5.55
C PHE A 36 -8.02 0.74 -4.94
N PRO A 37 -8.54 1.69 -5.74
CA PRO A 37 -9.05 2.96 -5.22
C PRO A 37 -10.05 2.72 -4.07
N ARG A 38 -9.90 3.48 -2.97
CA ARG A 38 -10.65 3.34 -1.70
C ARG A 38 -10.41 2.06 -0.89
N ALA A 39 -9.53 1.15 -1.31
CA ALA A 39 -9.17 -0.04 -0.56
C ALA A 39 -7.93 0.23 0.32
N LYS A 40 -6.77 -0.40 0.04
CA LYS A 40 -5.50 -0.16 0.75
C LYS A 40 -5.26 1.33 1.06
N SER A 41 -4.74 1.60 2.25
CA SER A 41 -4.52 2.96 2.79
C SER A 41 -5.76 3.75 3.19
N ASN A 42 -6.93 3.12 3.20
CA ASN A 42 -8.18 3.71 3.68
C ASN A 42 -8.74 2.92 4.86
N LEU A 43 -9.59 3.57 5.65
CA LEU A 43 -10.27 2.97 6.80
C LEU A 43 -11.71 2.53 6.49
N TYR A 44 -12.01 2.31 5.21
CA TYR A 44 -13.27 1.70 4.77
C TYR A 44 -13.16 0.17 4.83
N ASP A 45 -14.29 -0.55 4.69
CA ASP A 45 -14.32 -2.02 4.71
C ASP A 45 -13.30 -2.63 3.73
N LEU A 46 -13.29 -2.18 2.48
CA LEU A 46 -12.33 -2.64 1.45
C LEU A 46 -10.85 -2.39 1.79
N GLY A 47 -10.53 -1.53 2.75
CA GLY A 47 -9.17 -1.25 3.18
C GLY A 47 -8.72 -2.02 4.42
N CYS A 48 -9.67 -2.47 5.25
CA CYS A 48 -9.40 -3.05 6.56
C CYS A 48 -9.88 -4.50 6.72
N HIS A 49 -10.90 -4.92 5.96
CA HIS A 49 -11.43 -6.27 6.00
C HIS A 49 -10.62 -7.17 5.08
N VAL A 50 -9.88 -8.09 5.69
CA VAL A 50 -8.98 -9.02 5.00
C VAL A 50 -9.44 -10.46 5.20
N PRO A 51 -9.13 -11.38 4.27
CA PRO A 51 -9.38 -12.80 4.49
C PRO A 51 -8.64 -13.27 5.74
N PHE A 52 -9.25 -14.17 6.51
CA PHE A 52 -8.62 -14.76 7.69
C PHE A 52 -9.09 -16.21 7.84
N ALA A 53 -8.23 -17.15 7.47
CA ALA A 53 -8.48 -18.58 7.58
C ALA A 53 -7.50 -19.23 8.56
N VAL A 54 -8.00 -20.11 9.42
CA VAL A 54 -7.19 -20.76 10.46
C VAL A 54 -7.44 -22.27 10.46
N ARG A 55 -6.35 -23.03 10.53
CA ARG A 55 -6.37 -24.48 10.77
C ARG A 55 -5.58 -24.79 12.03
N TRP A 56 -6.24 -25.48 12.96
CA TRP A 56 -5.58 -26.06 14.12
C TRP A 56 -6.27 -27.36 14.56
N PRO A 57 -5.72 -28.52 14.19
CA PRO A 57 -6.32 -29.81 14.50
C PRO A 57 -6.49 -30.02 16.00
N GLY A 58 -7.61 -30.61 16.40
CA GLY A 58 -7.96 -30.84 17.80
C GLY A 58 -8.40 -29.60 18.59
N VAL A 59 -8.25 -28.40 18.02
CA VAL A 59 -8.70 -27.13 18.65
C VAL A 59 -9.88 -26.52 17.90
N ILE A 60 -9.77 -26.40 16.58
CA ILE A 60 -10.79 -25.78 15.72
C ILE A 60 -11.65 -26.86 15.07
N LYS A 61 -12.98 -26.71 15.15
CA LYS A 61 -13.91 -27.55 14.39
C LYS A 61 -13.78 -27.23 12.89
N PRO A 62 -13.43 -28.20 12.02
CA PRO A 62 -13.31 -27.98 10.58
C PRO A 62 -14.61 -27.44 9.97
N GLY A 63 -14.48 -26.52 9.01
CA GLY A 63 -15.62 -25.91 8.31
C GLY A 63 -16.45 -24.93 9.15
N SER A 64 -15.99 -24.56 10.35
CA SER A 64 -16.65 -23.53 11.15
C SER A 64 -16.43 -22.13 10.56
N VAL A 65 -17.42 -21.25 10.74
CA VAL A 65 -17.41 -19.86 10.29
C VAL A 65 -17.78 -18.96 11.46
N CYS A 66 -17.07 -17.84 11.59
CA CYS A 66 -17.29 -16.85 12.64
C CYS A 66 -17.40 -15.45 12.03
N ASP A 67 -18.57 -14.83 12.17
CA ASP A 67 -18.85 -13.47 11.67
C ASP A 67 -18.55 -12.37 12.72
N GLY A 68 -17.93 -12.76 13.84
CA GLY A 68 -17.56 -11.83 14.91
C GLY A 68 -16.28 -11.05 14.61
N PHE A 69 -16.18 -9.83 15.14
CA PHE A 69 -14.98 -9.01 14.92
C PHE A 69 -13.73 -9.58 15.61
N ILE A 70 -12.65 -9.63 14.84
CA ILE A 70 -11.28 -9.90 15.29
C ILE A 70 -10.35 -8.82 14.75
N SER A 71 -9.16 -8.66 15.33
CA SER A 71 -8.12 -7.77 14.82
C SER A 71 -6.84 -8.57 14.53
N LEU A 72 -6.08 -8.21 13.50
CA LEU A 72 -4.77 -8.84 13.27
C LEU A 72 -3.81 -8.65 14.46
N MET A 73 -3.98 -7.59 15.25
CA MET A 73 -3.21 -7.39 16.49
C MET A 73 -3.47 -8.50 17.53
N ASP A 74 -4.63 -9.16 17.46
CA ASP A 74 -5.01 -10.25 18.36
C ASP A 74 -4.14 -11.50 18.18
N LEU A 75 -3.45 -11.62 17.04
CA LEU A 75 -2.50 -12.70 16.78
C LEU A 75 -1.38 -12.72 17.82
N THR A 76 -0.93 -11.57 18.33
CA THR A 76 0.14 -11.53 19.34
C THR A 76 -0.26 -12.27 20.62
N ALA A 77 -1.41 -11.93 21.21
CA ALA A 77 -1.90 -12.62 22.41
C ALA A 77 -2.25 -14.09 22.13
N THR A 78 -2.78 -14.37 20.94
CA THR A 78 -3.10 -15.73 20.50
C THR A 78 -1.84 -16.60 20.45
N PHE A 79 -0.73 -16.10 19.92
CA PHE A 79 0.53 -16.85 19.85
C PHE A 79 1.18 -17.04 21.22
N TYR A 80 1.10 -16.05 22.11
CA TYR A 80 1.53 -16.23 23.51
C TYR A 80 0.77 -17.37 24.20
N GLU A 81 -0.56 -17.36 24.10
CA GLU A 81 -1.40 -18.41 24.69
C GLU A 81 -1.14 -19.77 24.04
N ALA A 82 -1.04 -19.83 22.71
CA ALA A 82 -0.75 -21.05 21.97
C ALA A 82 0.59 -21.68 22.36
N ALA A 83 1.61 -20.85 22.63
CA ALA A 83 2.92 -21.30 23.07
C ALA A 83 3.01 -21.60 24.58
N GLY A 84 1.95 -21.33 25.36
CA GLY A 84 1.98 -21.43 26.82
C GLY A 84 2.91 -20.42 27.49
N VAL A 85 3.23 -19.31 26.80
CA VAL A 85 4.16 -18.28 27.28
C VAL A 85 3.36 -17.09 27.82
N LYS A 86 3.74 -16.60 29.00
CA LYS A 86 3.13 -15.39 29.55
C LYS A 86 3.79 -14.15 28.91
N PRO A 87 3.01 -13.19 28.38
CA PRO A 87 3.57 -11.94 27.90
C PRO A 87 4.19 -11.15 29.05
N LYS A 88 5.30 -10.46 28.77
CA LYS A 88 6.02 -9.65 29.77
C LYS A 88 5.31 -8.34 30.09
N GLU A 89 4.56 -7.83 29.12
CA GLU A 89 3.89 -6.53 29.20
C GLU A 89 2.39 -6.69 28.95
N LYS A 90 1.64 -5.69 29.40
CA LYS A 90 0.21 -5.60 29.10
C LYS A 90 0.05 -5.22 27.62
N MET A 91 -0.83 -5.92 26.92
CA MET A 91 -1.12 -5.69 25.50
C MET A 91 -2.59 -5.33 25.31
N ASP A 92 -2.90 -4.56 24.27
CA ASP A 92 -4.28 -4.32 23.81
C ASP A 92 -4.86 -5.49 22.99
N SER A 93 -4.01 -6.44 22.59
CA SER A 93 -4.39 -7.67 21.91
C SER A 93 -5.17 -8.61 22.84
N ARG A 94 -6.11 -9.36 22.26
CA ARG A 94 -6.93 -10.36 22.94
C ARG A 94 -6.70 -11.70 22.27
N SER A 95 -6.58 -12.76 23.05
CA SER A 95 -6.39 -14.08 22.47
C SER A 95 -7.63 -14.53 21.69
N LEU A 96 -7.40 -15.12 20.51
CA LEU A 96 -8.43 -15.74 19.68
C LEU A 96 -8.65 -17.22 20.02
N ILE A 97 -7.91 -17.79 20.96
CA ILE A 97 -8.08 -19.20 21.37
C ILE A 97 -9.52 -19.54 21.79
N PRO A 98 -10.24 -18.70 22.56
CA PRO A 98 -11.65 -18.95 22.85
C PRO A 98 -12.52 -19.01 21.59
N VAL A 99 -12.28 -18.09 20.63
CA VAL A 99 -12.97 -18.05 19.34
C VAL A 99 -12.67 -19.32 18.54
N PHE A 100 -11.41 -19.76 18.51
CA PHE A 100 -10.99 -20.99 17.84
C PHE A 100 -11.65 -22.24 18.43
N LYS A 101 -11.94 -22.24 19.73
CA LYS A 101 -12.69 -23.30 20.43
C LYS A 101 -14.21 -23.20 20.29
N GLY A 102 -14.72 -22.20 19.54
CA GLY A 102 -16.15 -22.02 19.27
C GLY A 102 -16.88 -21.05 20.20
N ASP A 103 -16.19 -20.38 21.13
CA ASP A 103 -16.78 -19.29 21.92
C ASP A 103 -16.69 -17.96 21.15
N TYR A 104 -17.66 -17.72 20.28
CA TYR A 104 -17.75 -16.49 19.50
C TYR A 104 -18.20 -15.27 20.33
N THR A 105 -18.60 -15.46 21.59
CA THR A 105 -18.90 -14.31 22.46
C THR A 105 -17.65 -13.52 22.84
N ALA A 106 -16.48 -14.17 22.76
CA ALA A 106 -15.15 -13.62 22.96
C ALA A 106 -14.70 -12.65 21.84
N CYS A 107 -15.37 -12.65 20.69
CA CYS A 107 -15.11 -11.69 19.63
C CYS A 107 -15.29 -10.25 20.12
N ARG A 108 -14.55 -9.32 19.50
CA ARG A 108 -14.65 -7.90 19.80
C ARG A 108 -16.07 -7.41 19.44
N LYS A 109 -16.56 -6.42 20.18
CA LYS A 109 -17.85 -5.77 19.88
C LYS A 109 -17.69 -4.63 18.87
N GLU A 110 -16.46 -4.19 18.67
CA GLU A 110 -16.06 -3.08 17.82
C GLU A 110 -14.59 -3.24 17.42
N ILE A 111 -14.23 -2.66 16.28
CA ILE A 111 -12.86 -2.55 15.79
C ILE A 111 -12.46 -1.08 15.72
N TYR A 112 -11.20 -0.82 16.02
CA TYR A 112 -10.57 0.47 15.82
C TYR A 112 -9.46 0.29 14.78
N SER A 113 -9.33 1.25 13.88
CA SER A 113 -8.27 1.28 12.89
C SER A 113 -7.72 2.69 12.80
N ASP A 114 -6.44 2.78 12.50
CA ASP A 114 -5.75 4.04 12.34
C ASP A 114 -4.76 3.98 11.18
N ARG A 115 -4.45 5.17 10.69
CA ARG A 115 -3.41 5.39 9.70
C ARG A 115 -2.75 6.72 10.00
N GLU A 116 -1.44 6.77 9.85
CA GLU A 116 -0.65 8.00 9.90
C GLU A 116 -0.06 8.34 8.52
N ARG A 117 1.01 7.64 8.15
CA ARG A 117 1.68 7.74 6.86
C ARG A 117 1.52 6.43 6.08
N HIS A 118 1.64 6.52 4.76
CA HIS A 118 1.81 5.34 3.90
C HIS A 118 2.94 5.58 2.90
N THR A 119 2.77 6.52 1.97
CA THR A 119 3.83 6.95 1.05
C THR A 119 4.12 8.44 1.18
N ASN A 120 5.27 8.86 0.63
CA ASN A 120 5.68 10.26 0.55
C ASN A 120 5.03 10.98 -0.66
N THR A 121 3.70 10.92 -0.78
CA THR A 121 2.97 11.39 -1.98
C THR A 121 2.34 12.78 -1.81
N ARG A 122 2.62 13.48 -0.71
CA ARG A 122 2.12 14.83 -0.46
C ARG A 122 3.26 15.83 -0.36
N PRO A 123 3.07 17.07 -0.82
CA PRO A 123 4.04 18.14 -0.60
C PRO A 123 4.44 18.23 0.87
N GLY A 124 5.73 18.39 1.15
CA GLY A 124 6.28 18.44 2.53
C GLY A 124 6.35 17.09 3.24
N GLY A 125 5.97 15.99 2.58
CA GLY A 125 6.03 14.63 3.12
C GLY A 125 5.04 14.34 4.25
N TYR A 126 3.97 15.11 4.29
CA TYR A 126 2.89 14.93 5.24
C TYR A 126 2.12 13.63 5.02
N GLY A 127 1.71 13.02 6.13
CA GLY A 127 0.72 11.93 6.11
C GLY A 127 -0.70 12.44 5.87
N TYR A 128 -1.63 11.51 5.74
CA TYR A 128 -3.06 11.77 5.83
C TYR A 128 -3.64 10.92 6.94
N PRO A 129 -3.55 11.42 8.19
CA PRO A 129 -3.89 10.64 9.34
C PRO A 129 -5.41 10.52 9.51
N MET A 130 -5.83 9.28 9.73
CA MET A 130 -7.22 8.89 9.90
C MET A 130 -7.34 8.02 11.14
N ARG A 131 -8.51 8.07 11.77
CA ARG A 131 -8.90 7.22 12.90
C ARG A 131 -10.32 6.73 12.69
N SER A 132 -10.60 5.46 12.94
CA SER A 132 -11.94 4.91 12.81
C SER A 132 -12.36 4.03 13.98
N VAL A 133 -13.67 3.95 14.17
CA VAL A 133 -14.31 2.95 15.02
C VAL A 133 -15.49 2.36 14.25
N GLN A 134 -15.57 1.04 14.24
CA GLN A 134 -16.62 0.27 13.60
C GLN A 134 -17.29 -0.65 14.60
N ASP A 135 -18.61 -0.67 14.63
CA ASP A 135 -19.39 -1.77 15.21
C ASP A 135 -20.22 -2.45 14.11
N LYS A 136 -21.14 -3.33 14.52
CA LYS A 136 -21.96 -4.10 13.57
C LYS A 136 -22.82 -3.22 12.67
N ASP A 137 -23.22 -2.04 13.14
CA ASP A 137 -24.20 -1.20 12.46
C ASP A 137 -23.57 0.03 11.82
N PHE A 138 -22.45 0.54 12.36
CA PHE A 138 -21.88 1.81 11.95
C PHE A 138 -20.36 1.79 11.85
N LEU A 139 -19.85 2.47 10.82
CA LEU A 139 -18.45 2.88 10.69
C LEU A 139 -18.36 4.41 10.84
N TYR A 140 -17.52 4.89 11.75
CA TYR A 140 -17.19 6.31 11.89
C TYR A 140 -15.71 6.52 11.65
N ILE A 141 -15.36 7.49 10.79
CA ILE A 141 -13.99 7.87 10.46
C ILE A 141 -13.81 9.34 10.78
N ARG A 142 -12.66 9.68 11.36
CA ARG A 142 -12.18 11.04 11.55
C ARG A 142 -10.95 11.27 10.69
N ASN A 143 -11.05 12.20 9.74
CA ASN A 143 -9.94 12.71 8.94
C ASN A 143 -9.34 13.91 9.68
N LEU A 144 -8.15 13.77 10.25
CA LEU A 144 -7.61 14.79 11.16
C LEU A 144 -7.11 16.05 10.42
N TYR A 145 -6.74 15.91 9.14
CA TYR A 145 -6.38 17.01 8.25
C TYR A 145 -7.16 16.88 6.93
N PRO A 146 -8.47 17.27 6.94
CA PRO A 146 -9.37 17.11 5.79
C PRO A 146 -9.01 18.02 4.60
N ASP A 147 -8.13 19.00 4.82
CA ASP A 147 -7.55 19.90 3.84
C ASP A 147 -6.41 19.27 3.02
N ARG A 148 -5.93 18.09 3.41
CA ARG A 148 -4.90 17.32 2.67
C ARG A 148 -5.57 16.34 1.69
N LEU A 149 -4.93 16.12 0.54
CA LEU A 149 -5.42 15.11 -0.42
C LEU A 149 -5.24 13.68 0.13
N PRO A 150 -6.29 12.86 0.28
CA PRO A 150 -6.20 11.56 0.96
C PRO A 150 -5.41 10.50 0.19
N ALA A 151 -5.31 10.62 -1.13
CA ALA A 151 -4.57 9.69 -1.98
C ALA A 151 -3.21 10.24 -2.45
N GLY A 152 -2.86 11.48 -2.12
CA GLY A 152 -1.70 12.19 -2.68
C GLY A 152 -2.08 13.13 -3.81
N THR A 153 -1.10 13.66 -4.52
CA THR A 153 -1.30 14.66 -5.59
C THR A 153 -1.46 14.03 -6.97
N ASP A 154 -2.22 14.72 -7.82
CA ASP A 154 -2.26 14.51 -9.28
C ASP A 154 -0.84 14.62 -9.86
N PRO A 155 -0.45 13.78 -10.84
CA PRO A 155 -1.16 12.60 -11.38
C PRO A 155 -0.87 11.29 -10.66
N VAL A 156 -0.05 11.33 -9.62
CA VAL A 156 0.55 10.14 -9.02
C VAL A 156 -0.42 9.41 -8.10
N TYR A 157 -1.11 10.10 -7.20
CA TYR A 157 -1.96 9.49 -6.16
C TYR A 157 -1.29 8.27 -5.48
N GLY A 158 -0.09 8.47 -4.94
CA GLY A 158 0.81 7.41 -4.48
C GLY A 158 0.28 6.56 -3.32
N ASP A 159 -0.76 7.02 -2.62
CA ASP A 159 -1.41 6.23 -1.58
C ASP A 159 -2.50 5.27 -2.11
N THR A 160 -2.71 5.25 -3.43
CA THR A 160 -3.49 4.22 -4.12
C THR A 160 -2.55 3.29 -4.87
N GLY A 161 -2.75 1.98 -4.67
CA GLY A 161 -1.94 0.95 -5.31
C GLY A 161 -1.90 1.08 -6.83
N HIS A 162 -0.76 0.73 -7.42
CA HIS A 162 -0.58 0.74 -8.87
C HIS A 162 -1.39 -0.39 -9.48
N GLY A 163 -2.14 -0.08 -10.53
CA GLY A 163 -2.98 -1.06 -11.20
C GLY A 163 -3.91 -0.43 -12.23
N PRO A 164 -4.51 -1.26 -13.09
CA PRO A 164 -5.34 -0.80 -14.20
C PRO A 164 -6.55 0.01 -13.73
N ALA A 165 -7.11 -0.29 -12.56
CA ALA A 165 -8.22 0.48 -12.00
C ALA A 165 -7.83 1.92 -11.66
N LYS A 166 -6.68 2.13 -11.02
CA LYS A 166 -6.15 3.48 -10.72
C LYS A 166 -5.86 4.22 -12.01
N ALA A 167 -5.14 3.59 -12.95
CA ALA A 167 -4.80 4.20 -14.23
C ALA A 167 -6.06 4.62 -15.01
N PHE A 168 -7.05 3.75 -15.10
CA PHE A 168 -8.33 4.06 -15.74
C PHE A 168 -9.00 5.27 -15.08
N MET A 169 -9.12 5.28 -13.75
CA MET A 169 -9.77 6.40 -13.07
C MET A 169 -9.00 7.72 -13.25
N VAL A 170 -7.67 7.71 -13.20
CA VAL A 170 -6.88 8.95 -13.35
C VAL A 170 -6.92 9.48 -14.78
N PHE A 171 -6.64 8.64 -15.78
CA PHE A 171 -6.51 9.06 -17.17
C PHE A 171 -7.83 9.19 -17.93
N GLN A 172 -8.93 8.63 -17.39
CA GLN A 172 -10.25 8.71 -18.00
C GLN A 172 -11.24 9.50 -17.15
N ARG A 173 -10.76 10.35 -16.24
CA ARG A 173 -11.59 11.08 -15.27
C ARG A 173 -12.69 11.95 -15.89
N ASP A 174 -12.50 12.38 -17.13
CA ASP A 174 -13.50 13.19 -17.87
C ASP A 174 -14.63 12.33 -18.48
N LYS A 175 -14.50 11.00 -18.48
CA LYS A 175 -15.47 10.07 -19.09
C LYS A 175 -16.57 9.58 -18.14
N TYR A 176 -16.51 9.95 -16.86
CA TYR A 176 -17.47 9.50 -15.87
C TYR A 176 -17.74 10.59 -14.83
N PRO A 177 -18.82 10.48 -14.01
CA PRO A 177 -19.19 11.52 -13.05
C PRO A 177 -18.05 11.84 -12.07
N LYS A 178 -17.77 13.14 -11.90
CA LYS A 178 -16.67 13.65 -11.06
C LYS A 178 -16.70 13.07 -9.64
N GLU A 179 -17.89 12.82 -9.11
CA GLU A 179 -18.12 12.27 -7.79
C GLU A 179 -17.47 10.89 -7.60
N ILE A 180 -17.37 10.08 -8.67
CA ILE A 180 -16.69 8.78 -8.62
C ILE A 180 -15.18 8.98 -8.42
N PHE A 181 -14.59 9.95 -9.11
CA PHE A 181 -13.18 10.31 -8.95
C PHE A 181 -12.93 10.87 -7.56
N ASP A 182 -13.78 11.81 -7.12
CA ASP A 182 -13.65 12.49 -5.83
C ASP A 182 -13.74 11.52 -4.66
N ARG A 183 -14.57 10.47 -4.74
CA ARG A 183 -14.65 9.42 -3.70
C ARG A 183 -13.31 8.70 -3.47
N ALA A 184 -12.49 8.57 -4.52
CA ALA A 184 -11.19 7.93 -4.43
C ALA A 184 -10.07 8.93 -4.10
N PHE A 185 -10.07 10.08 -4.78
CA PHE A 185 -8.91 10.98 -4.86
C PHE A 185 -9.17 12.39 -4.34
N GLY A 186 -10.43 12.81 -4.23
CA GLY A 186 -10.83 14.13 -3.78
C GLY A 186 -10.68 14.32 -2.27
N LEU A 187 -10.82 15.56 -1.81
CA LEU A 187 -10.84 15.89 -0.38
C LEU A 187 -12.00 15.19 0.32
N ARG A 188 -11.81 14.89 1.61
CA ARG A 188 -12.84 14.25 2.45
C ARG A 188 -13.23 15.18 3.59
N PRO A 189 -14.48 15.11 4.07
CA PRO A 189 -14.89 15.88 5.23
C PRO A 189 -14.12 15.42 6.49
N ALA A 190 -14.07 16.28 7.50
CA ALA A 190 -13.40 15.96 8.77
C ALA A 190 -13.98 14.73 9.47
N GLU A 191 -15.29 14.49 9.30
CA GLU A 191 -16.01 13.36 9.88
C GLU A 191 -16.80 12.62 8.81
N GLU A 192 -16.71 11.30 8.84
CA GLU A 192 -17.51 10.40 8.02
C GLU A 192 -18.24 9.40 8.92
N LEU A 193 -19.52 9.15 8.62
CA LEU A 193 -20.34 8.16 9.31
C LEU A 193 -21.14 7.39 8.27
N TYR A 194 -21.08 6.05 8.32
CA TYR A 194 -21.80 5.17 7.42
C TYR A 194 -22.71 4.23 8.22
N ASP A 195 -23.97 4.07 7.77
CA ASP A 195 -24.91 3.07 8.29
C ASP A 195 -24.75 1.79 7.48
N LEU A 196 -23.96 0.84 8.00
CA LEU A 196 -23.54 -0.38 7.31
C LEU A 196 -24.72 -1.32 6.99
N ARG A 197 -25.85 -1.15 7.69
CA ARG A 197 -27.08 -1.93 7.44
C ARG A 197 -27.75 -1.53 6.14
N LYS A 198 -27.54 -0.28 5.69
CA LYS A 198 -28.13 0.29 4.46
C LYS A 198 -27.10 0.47 3.36
N ASP A 199 -25.86 0.73 3.75
CA ASP A 199 -24.76 1.08 2.86
C ASP A 199 -23.47 0.35 3.27
N PRO A 200 -23.40 -0.98 3.05
CA PRO A 200 -22.21 -1.75 3.38
C PRO A 200 -20.96 -1.31 2.58
N GLY A 201 -21.16 -0.71 1.40
CA GLY A 201 -20.07 -0.17 0.56
C GLY A 201 -19.51 1.18 1.02
N CYS A 202 -20.05 1.76 2.10
CA CYS A 202 -19.65 3.05 2.65
C CYS A 202 -19.61 4.16 1.58
N LEU A 203 -20.67 4.29 0.77
CA LEU A 203 -20.77 5.25 -0.33
C LEU A 203 -21.50 6.55 0.06
N ASN A 204 -22.32 6.51 1.11
CA ASN A 204 -23.20 7.58 1.54
C ASN A 204 -22.83 8.03 2.96
N ASN A 205 -22.04 9.10 3.05
CA ASN A 205 -21.70 9.69 4.34
C ASN A 205 -22.93 10.39 4.95
N VAL A 206 -23.37 9.92 6.12
CA VAL A 206 -24.51 10.47 6.88
C VAL A 206 -24.08 11.32 8.09
N ALA A 207 -22.80 11.71 8.19
CA ALA A 207 -22.26 12.44 9.33
C ALA A 207 -22.95 13.79 9.62
N ASP A 208 -23.44 14.46 8.57
CA ASP A 208 -24.12 15.77 8.70
C ASP A 208 -25.64 15.64 8.78
N SER A 209 -26.17 14.42 8.72
CA SER A 209 -27.60 14.18 8.86
C SER A 209 -28.07 14.33 10.30
N VAL A 210 -29.10 15.16 10.50
CA VAL A 210 -29.72 15.42 11.80
C VAL A 210 -30.20 14.11 12.46
N SER A 211 -30.70 13.15 11.68
CA SER A 211 -31.19 11.87 12.21
C SER A 211 -30.08 11.00 12.80
N TYR A 212 -28.83 11.19 12.37
CA TYR A 212 -27.67 10.43 12.85
C TYR A 212 -26.81 11.18 13.88
N ALA A 213 -27.18 12.41 14.26
CA ALA A 213 -26.39 13.25 15.17
C ALA A 213 -26.07 12.56 16.51
N LYS A 214 -27.03 11.83 17.10
CA LYS A 214 -26.83 11.06 18.33
C LYS A 214 -25.84 9.91 18.13
N THR A 215 -25.94 9.20 17.01
CA THR A 215 -25.03 8.11 16.64
C THR A 215 -23.62 8.62 16.38
N LYS A 216 -23.46 9.70 15.58
CA LYS A 216 -22.16 10.35 15.35
C LYS A 216 -21.50 10.72 16.67
N LYS A 217 -22.23 11.37 17.58
CA LYS A 217 -21.72 11.76 18.90
C LYS A 217 -21.28 10.55 19.73
N LYS A 218 -22.03 9.44 19.68
CA LYS A 218 -21.67 8.18 20.37
C LYS A 218 -20.39 7.58 19.81
N MET A 219 -20.28 7.45 18.49
CA MET A 219 -19.10 6.87 17.82
C MET A 219 -17.86 7.74 18.03
N SER A 220 -17.99 9.06 17.86
CA SER A 220 -16.91 10.03 18.09
C SER A 220 -16.36 9.98 19.53
N ARG A 221 -17.24 9.80 20.54
CA ARG A 221 -16.83 9.60 21.93
C ARG A 221 -16.08 8.28 22.16
N ARG A 222 -16.52 7.18 21.53
CA ARG A 222 -15.82 5.87 21.59
C ARG A 222 -14.43 5.99 21.00
N LEU A 223 -14.31 6.57 19.80
CA LEU A 223 -13.02 6.81 19.14
C LEU A 223 -12.08 7.64 20.02
N THR A 224 -12.57 8.76 20.55
CA THR A 224 -11.77 9.64 21.42
C THR A 224 -11.32 8.94 22.70
N SER A 225 -12.19 8.09 23.28
CA SER A 225 -11.84 7.33 24.48
C SER A 225 -10.80 6.26 24.19
N TRP A 226 -10.88 5.62 23.03
CA TRP A 226 -9.87 4.68 22.56
C TRP A 226 -8.52 5.38 22.34
N MET A 227 -8.47 6.47 21.57
CA MET A 227 -7.25 7.25 21.31
C MET A 227 -6.56 7.66 22.62
N LYS A 228 -7.32 8.13 23.62
CA LYS A 228 -6.77 8.47 24.95
C LYS A 228 -6.22 7.25 25.68
N ARG A 229 -6.94 6.13 25.65
CA ARG A 229 -6.55 4.89 26.34
C ARG A 229 -5.30 4.25 25.73
N THR A 230 -5.10 4.41 24.43
CA THR A 230 -3.93 3.90 23.70
C THR A 230 -2.80 4.92 23.60
N SER A 231 -2.89 6.06 24.30
CA SER A 231 -1.90 7.14 24.29
C SER A 231 -1.55 7.63 22.88
N ASP A 232 -2.56 7.70 22.00
CA ASP A 232 -2.40 8.19 20.63
C ASP A 232 -1.91 9.64 20.62
N PRO A 233 -0.76 9.95 20.01
CA PRO A 233 -0.23 11.31 19.93
C PRO A 233 -1.21 12.33 19.36
N ARG A 234 -2.10 11.90 18.44
CA ARG A 234 -3.10 12.76 17.79
C ARG A 234 -4.28 13.15 18.69
N VAL A 235 -4.30 12.72 19.95
CA VAL A 235 -5.22 13.29 20.96
C VAL A 235 -4.95 14.78 21.16
N ASP A 236 -3.68 15.19 21.06
CA ASP A 236 -3.26 16.58 21.03
C ASP A 236 -3.10 17.03 19.57
N PRO A 237 -3.96 17.94 19.05
CA PRO A 237 -3.82 18.46 17.69
C PRO A 237 -2.50 19.18 17.41
N GLY A 238 -1.83 19.68 18.46
CA GLY A 238 -0.50 20.31 18.37
C GLY A 238 0.65 19.31 18.27
N ASN A 239 0.40 18.02 18.51
CA ASN A 239 1.43 17.00 18.43
C ASN A 239 1.67 16.57 16.97
N LEU A 240 2.76 17.08 16.42
CA LEU A 240 3.20 16.84 15.04
C LEU A 240 4.32 15.79 14.94
N CYS A 241 4.49 14.92 15.95
CA CYS A 241 5.60 13.96 15.97
C CYS A 241 5.64 13.10 14.71
N PHE A 242 4.49 12.68 14.19
CA PHE A 242 4.41 11.91 12.94
C PHE A 242 4.65 12.76 11.69
N ASP A 243 4.51 14.09 11.74
CA ASP A 243 4.78 14.98 10.60
C ASP A 243 6.27 15.36 10.52
N THR A 244 7.02 15.27 11.62
CA THR A 244 8.45 15.60 11.66
C THR A 244 9.38 14.40 11.49
N LEU A 245 8.87 13.17 11.54
CA LEU A 245 9.70 11.97 11.31
C LEU A 245 10.33 12.00 9.90
N PRO A 246 11.66 11.82 9.79
CA PRO A 246 12.32 11.80 8.50
C PRO A 246 11.82 10.61 7.68
N TYR A 247 11.57 10.83 6.39
CA TYR A 247 11.24 9.76 5.47
C TYR A 247 12.54 9.04 5.06
N VAL A 248 12.87 7.96 5.76
CA VAL A 248 14.11 7.18 5.54
C VAL A 248 13.89 6.11 4.46
N ARG A 249 13.47 6.50 3.27
CA ARG A 249 13.74 5.66 2.09
C ARG A 249 15.19 5.95 1.72
N LYS A 250 16.00 4.92 1.44
CA LYS A 250 17.29 5.17 0.78
C LYS A 250 16.97 6.02 -0.45
N ALA A 251 17.39 7.29 -0.44
CA ALA A 251 17.07 8.21 -1.51
C ALA A 251 17.58 7.61 -2.81
N MET A 252 16.87 7.85 -3.92
CA MET A 252 17.44 7.59 -5.23
C MET A 252 18.75 8.34 -5.31
N ARG A 253 19.86 7.62 -5.45
CA ARG A 253 21.20 8.23 -5.55
C ARG A 253 21.59 8.41 -7.00
N ILE A 254 21.13 7.50 -7.86
CA ILE A 254 21.39 7.53 -9.29
C ILE A 254 20.10 7.35 -10.09
N ALA A 255 19.88 8.22 -11.07
CA ALA A 255 18.94 7.99 -12.16
C ALA A 255 19.73 7.63 -13.43
N LEU A 256 19.46 6.46 -14.00
CA LEU A 256 19.97 5.98 -15.27
C LEU A 256 18.91 6.26 -16.33
N ILE A 257 19.27 6.99 -17.38
CA ILE A 257 18.33 7.38 -18.44
C ILE A 257 18.90 6.91 -19.78
N GLU A 258 18.17 6.03 -20.47
CA GLU A 258 18.55 5.60 -21.81
C GLU A 258 18.38 6.74 -22.82
N THR A 259 19.42 6.97 -23.62
CA THR A 259 19.42 8.04 -24.61
C THR A 259 18.52 7.73 -25.80
N GLU A 260 18.44 6.45 -26.17
CA GLU A 260 17.62 5.96 -27.29
C GLU A 260 16.20 5.70 -26.77
N GLY A 261 15.20 6.35 -27.35
CA GLY A 261 13.79 6.21 -26.96
C GLY A 261 13.33 7.07 -25.78
N CYS A 262 14.23 7.59 -24.92
CA CYS A 262 13.84 8.51 -23.83
C CYS A 262 14.39 9.94 -23.97
N LEU A 263 15.61 10.15 -24.47
CA LEU A 263 16.15 11.50 -24.67
C LEU A 263 15.97 12.03 -26.08
N LYS A 264 15.83 11.12 -27.05
CA LYS A 264 15.71 11.45 -28.46
C LYS A 264 14.46 10.83 -29.04
N ASP A 265 13.76 11.59 -29.89
CA ASP A 265 12.59 11.11 -30.61
C ASP A 265 12.95 10.07 -31.69
N SER A 266 11.95 9.55 -32.40
CA SER A 266 12.13 8.58 -33.49
C SER A 266 12.96 9.10 -34.67
N HIS A 267 13.27 10.40 -34.69
CA HIS A 267 14.11 11.06 -35.70
C HIS A 267 15.49 11.45 -35.15
N GLY A 268 15.80 11.07 -33.89
CA GLY A 268 17.09 11.32 -33.26
C GLY A 268 17.26 12.74 -32.71
N LYS A 269 16.19 13.54 -32.66
CA LYS A 269 16.21 14.91 -32.11
C LYS A 269 16.01 14.86 -30.60
N ASP A 270 16.79 15.66 -29.86
CA ASP A 270 16.63 15.79 -28.40
C ASP A 270 15.22 16.28 -28.02
N ILE A 271 14.70 15.72 -26.93
CA ILE A 271 13.41 16.08 -26.35
C ILE A 271 13.64 17.14 -25.26
N ASP A 272 13.42 18.41 -25.60
CA ASP A 272 13.82 19.58 -24.79
C ASP A 272 13.28 19.56 -23.35
N TRP A 273 12.04 19.10 -23.15
CA TRP A 273 11.44 19.06 -21.82
C TRP A 273 12.05 17.97 -20.92
N VAL A 274 12.51 16.84 -21.48
CA VAL A 274 13.22 15.79 -20.76
C VAL A 274 14.56 16.32 -20.24
N ARG A 275 15.26 17.09 -21.08
CA ARG A 275 16.52 17.76 -20.71
C ARG A 275 16.31 18.72 -19.54
N ALA A 276 15.19 19.45 -19.53
CA ALA A 276 14.86 20.35 -18.42
C ALA A 276 14.63 19.61 -17.09
N GLN A 277 13.97 18.44 -17.12
CA GLN A 277 13.75 17.63 -15.91
C GLN A 277 15.04 16.99 -15.40
N ILE A 278 15.92 16.52 -16.29
CA ILE A 278 17.26 16.05 -15.90
C ILE A 278 18.03 17.12 -15.14
N GLU A 279 17.97 18.36 -15.62
CA GLU A 279 18.67 19.47 -14.98
C GLU A 279 18.06 19.81 -13.60
N LYS A 280 16.76 19.65 -13.44
CA LYS A 280 16.07 19.77 -12.14
C LYS A 280 16.52 18.68 -11.16
N LEU A 281 16.61 17.43 -11.59
CA LEU A 281 17.10 16.32 -10.77
C LEU A 281 18.55 16.54 -10.32
N ARG A 282 19.42 17.00 -11.23
CA ARG A 282 20.81 17.35 -10.90
C ARG A 282 20.88 18.45 -9.84
N LYS A 283 20.06 19.50 -9.95
CA LYS A 283 19.97 20.57 -8.93
C LYS A 283 19.50 20.08 -7.57
N GLN A 284 18.73 19.00 -7.52
CA GLN A 284 18.28 18.34 -6.28
C GLN A 284 19.32 17.36 -5.70
N GLY A 285 20.51 17.26 -6.32
CA GLY A 285 21.60 16.39 -5.86
C GLY A 285 21.50 14.95 -6.34
N VAL A 286 20.58 14.64 -7.27
CA VAL A 286 20.49 13.32 -7.90
C VAL A 286 21.57 13.20 -8.97
N LYS A 287 22.39 12.14 -8.91
CA LYS A 287 23.36 11.85 -9.97
C LYS A 287 22.64 11.22 -11.15
N VAL A 288 22.50 11.96 -12.24
CA VAL A 288 21.90 11.44 -13.48
C VAL A 288 23.00 10.91 -14.41
N ILE A 289 22.92 9.66 -14.82
CA ILE A 289 23.81 9.03 -15.81
C ILE A 289 22.98 8.73 -17.06
N GLU A 290 23.41 9.32 -18.18
CA GLU A 290 22.83 9.05 -19.49
C GLU A 290 23.52 7.81 -20.07
N LEU A 291 22.74 6.80 -20.45
CA LEU A 291 23.23 5.53 -20.98
C LEU A 291 22.81 5.40 -22.43
N ARG A 292 23.70 4.90 -23.28
CA ARG A 292 23.30 4.39 -24.59
C ARG A 292 22.94 2.92 -24.43
N ALA A 293 21.82 2.48 -25.01
CA ALA A 293 21.48 1.07 -25.03
C ALA A 293 22.63 0.29 -25.69
N ALA A 294 23.13 -0.74 -25.00
CA ALA A 294 24.10 -1.67 -25.58
C ALA A 294 23.35 -2.63 -26.51
N GLY A 295 23.98 -3.03 -27.62
CA GLY A 295 23.38 -3.94 -28.60
C GLY A 295 23.24 -5.39 -28.10
N ASP A 296 23.94 -5.75 -27.03
CA ASP A 296 23.92 -7.07 -26.40
C ASP A 296 23.52 -6.99 -24.91
N LEU A 297 22.72 -7.96 -24.47
CA LEU A 297 22.20 -8.05 -23.10
C LEU A 297 23.33 -8.21 -22.07
N THR A 298 24.31 -9.07 -22.36
CA THR A 298 25.43 -9.36 -21.43
C THR A 298 26.27 -8.12 -21.19
N GLU A 299 26.55 -7.38 -22.26
CA GLU A 299 27.26 -6.11 -22.18
C GLU A 299 26.49 -5.09 -21.34
N TYR A 300 25.17 -4.99 -21.52
CA TYR A 300 24.36 -4.07 -20.74
C TYR A 300 24.32 -4.46 -19.25
N VAL A 301 24.15 -5.74 -18.93
CA VAL A 301 24.22 -6.23 -17.54
C VAL A 301 25.56 -5.88 -16.89
N ALA A 302 26.67 -6.03 -17.62
CA ALA A 302 27.99 -5.65 -17.14
C ALA A 302 28.11 -4.15 -16.85
N VAL A 303 27.57 -3.29 -17.73
CA VAL A 303 27.53 -1.83 -17.51
C VAL A 303 26.75 -1.50 -16.23
N LEU A 304 25.58 -2.10 -16.04
CA LEU A 304 24.72 -1.85 -14.87
C LEU A 304 25.37 -2.33 -13.56
N ASN A 305 26.01 -3.49 -13.58
CA ASN A 305 26.75 -4.00 -12.41
C ASN A 305 27.98 -3.14 -12.09
N ASN A 306 28.74 -2.71 -13.10
CA ASN A 306 29.88 -1.82 -12.89
C ASN A 306 29.44 -0.48 -12.25
N ILE A 307 28.31 0.10 -12.69
CA ILE A 307 27.75 1.30 -12.07
C ILE A 307 27.37 1.05 -10.61
N LYS A 308 26.73 -0.08 -10.29
CA LYS A 308 26.40 -0.43 -8.91
C LYS A 308 27.65 -0.53 -8.04
N ASP A 309 28.64 -1.26 -8.50
CA ASP A 309 29.86 -1.56 -7.76
C ASP A 309 30.70 -0.30 -7.52
N GLN A 310 30.92 0.52 -8.56
CA GLN A 310 31.69 1.77 -8.45
C GLN A 310 31.06 2.80 -7.50
N ASN A 311 29.74 2.75 -7.31
CA ASN A 311 29.01 3.71 -6.48
C ASN A 311 28.56 3.10 -5.13
N ALA A 312 28.95 1.86 -4.84
CA ALA A 312 28.54 1.09 -3.66
C ALA A 312 27.02 1.10 -3.43
N LEU A 313 26.25 0.90 -4.51
CA LEU A 313 24.79 0.99 -4.51
C LEU A 313 24.14 -0.38 -4.42
N THR A 314 23.02 -0.43 -3.70
CA THR A 314 22.05 -1.50 -3.87
C THR A 314 21.12 -1.17 -5.04
N GLY A 315 20.54 -2.17 -5.71
CA GLY A 315 19.61 -1.95 -6.83
C GLY A 315 18.46 -0.98 -6.51
N ARG A 316 18.05 -0.91 -5.23
CA ARG A 316 16.99 -0.01 -4.72
C ARG A 316 17.38 1.48 -4.67
N GLU A 317 18.66 1.81 -4.89
CA GLU A 317 19.18 3.19 -4.93
C GLU A 317 19.32 3.74 -6.35
N ILE A 318 18.97 2.92 -7.34
CA ILE A 318 19.08 3.20 -8.77
C ILE A 318 17.67 3.24 -9.36
N THR A 319 17.38 4.29 -10.12
CA THR A 319 16.23 4.31 -11.02
C THR A 319 16.69 4.10 -12.45
N LEU A 320 16.17 3.12 -13.18
CA LEU A 320 16.37 3.03 -14.64
C LEU A 320 15.12 3.50 -15.39
N LEU A 321 15.30 4.45 -16.32
CA LEU A 321 14.34 4.82 -17.36
C LEU A 321 14.83 4.20 -18.68
N SER A 322 14.09 3.20 -19.16
CA SER A 322 14.41 2.46 -20.38
C SER A 322 13.19 2.35 -21.27
N GLY A 323 13.40 2.63 -22.56
CA GLY A 323 12.41 2.44 -23.61
C GLY A 323 12.66 1.18 -24.44
N THR A 324 13.56 0.30 -23.99
CA THR A 324 14.02 -0.87 -24.76
C THR A 324 13.85 -2.18 -23.98
N GLU A 325 13.54 -3.26 -24.69
CA GLU A 325 13.44 -4.61 -24.11
C GLU A 325 14.76 -5.03 -23.44
N THR A 326 15.87 -4.80 -24.13
CA THR A 326 17.21 -5.14 -23.66
C THR A 326 17.55 -4.43 -22.36
N GLY A 327 17.19 -3.15 -22.20
CA GLY A 327 17.44 -2.41 -20.97
C GLY A 327 16.67 -2.96 -19.77
N ILE A 328 15.41 -3.34 -19.97
CA ILE A 328 14.57 -3.92 -18.91
C ILE A 328 15.07 -5.32 -18.51
N LEU A 329 15.42 -6.17 -19.48
CA LEU A 329 16.01 -7.47 -19.19
C LEU A 329 17.37 -7.33 -18.47
N ALA A 330 18.20 -6.38 -18.89
CA ALA A 330 19.49 -6.12 -18.26
C ALA A 330 19.34 -5.66 -16.80
N ALA A 331 18.38 -4.78 -16.54
CA ALA A 331 18.09 -4.31 -15.18
C ALA A 331 17.61 -5.42 -14.25
N LYS A 332 16.88 -6.40 -14.81
CA LYS A 332 16.41 -7.56 -14.06
C LYS A 332 17.57 -8.47 -13.68
N GLU A 333 18.44 -8.81 -14.63
CA GLU A 333 19.63 -9.63 -14.37
C GLU A 333 20.62 -8.92 -13.43
N ALA A 334 20.77 -7.61 -13.55
CA ALA A 334 21.57 -6.79 -12.64
C ALA A 334 20.91 -6.60 -11.25
N GLY A 335 19.70 -7.12 -11.00
CA GLY A 335 19.00 -6.98 -9.73
C GLY A 335 18.64 -5.54 -9.35
N ILE A 336 18.51 -4.66 -10.36
CA ILE A 336 17.99 -3.29 -10.21
C ILE A 336 16.47 -3.34 -10.09
N ILE A 337 15.80 -4.24 -10.83
CA ILE A 337 14.35 -4.44 -10.77
C ILE A 337 13.97 -5.86 -10.30
N PRO A 338 12.76 -6.06 -9.75
CA PRO A 338 12.29 -7.38 -9.34
C PRO A 338 12.22 -8.39 -10.50
N ALA A 339 12.49 -9.66 -10.21
CA ALA A 339 12.45 -10.75 -11.20
C ALA A 339 11.07 -10.98 -11.84
N GLY A 340 9.99 -10.51 -11.24
CA GLY A 340 8.63 -10.63 -11.77
C GLY A 340 8.26 -9.65 -12.89
N VAL A 341 9.13 -8.68 -13.24
CA VAL A 341 8.86 -7.70 -14.31
C VAL A 341 9.11 -8.33 -15.69
N THR A 342 8.17 -8.13 -16.63
CA THR A 342 8.24 -8.61 -18.02
C THR A 342 8.11 -7.45 -19.02
N TRP A 343 8.85 -7.51 -20.13
CA TRP A 343 8.69 -6.60 -21.26
C TRP A 343 7.48 -7.02 -22.10
N GLY A 344 6.63 -6.08 -22.53
CA GLY A 344 5.51 -6.30 -23.47
C GLY A 344 4.37 -7.22 -23.00
N GLY A 345 4.50 -7.93 -21.87
CA GLY A 345 3.55 -8.96 -21.39
C GLY A 345 2.34 -8.46 -20.60
N THR A 346 2.27 -7.16 -20.35
CA THR A 346 1.11 -6.43 -19.84
C THR A 346 1.21 -5.05 -20.47
N ASP A 347 0.12 -4.56 -21.09
CA ASP A 347 0.03 -3.21 -21.67
C ASP A 347 0.92 -2.26 -20.89
N ALA A 348 1.93 -1.68 -21.54
CA ALA A 348 2.92 -0.81 -20.90
C ALA A 348 2.32 0.38 -20.13
N LYS A 349 1.02 0.64 -20.32
CA LYS A 349 0.16 1.46 -19.46
C LYS A 349 0.00 0.96 -18.02
N THR A 350 0.43 -0.27 -17.71
CA THR A 350 0.32 -0.90 -16.38
C THR A 350 1.69 -0.96 -15.73
N MET A 351 2.29 0.21 -15.56
CA MET A 351 3.59 0.32 -14.90
C MET A 351 3.45 0.12 -13.37
N VAL A 352 4.13 -0.91 -12.88
CA VAL A 352 4.30 -1.23 -11.45
C VAL A 352 5.28 -0.24 -10.82
N MET A 353 4.78 0.80 -10.15
CA MET A 353 5.62 1.61 -9.27
C MET A 353 5.83 0.89 -7.93
N SER A 354 6.62 -0.17 -7.95
CA SER A 354 7.24 -0.73 -6.75
C SER A 354 8.75 -0.82 -6.95
N GLY A 355 9.49 0.18 -6.47
CA GLY A 355 10.93 0.04 -6.28
C GLY A 355 11.84 0.48 -7.42
N ALA A 356 11.40 1.45 -8.23
CA ALA A 356 12.25 2.35 -9.02
C ALA A 356 12.87 1.81 -10.33
N SER A 357 12.09 1.31 -11.27
CA SER A 357 12.43 1.42 -12.70
C SER A 357 11.16 1.51 -13.52
N TYR A 358 11.25 2.24 -14.63
CA TYR A 358 10.11 2.60 -15.45
C TYR A 358 10.27 2.06 -16.86
N VAL A 359 9.25 1.34 -17.33
CA VAL A 359 9.10 0.89 -18.72
C VAL A 359 8.33 2.00 -19.42
N LEU A 360 8.99 2.66 -20.37
CA LEU A 360 8.41 3.81 -21.07
C LEU A 360 8.09 3.40 -22.50
N THR A 361 6.83 3.50 -22.91
CA THR A 361 6.41 3.17 -24.28
C THR A 361 5.89 4.36 -25.07
N ASN A 362 5.71 5.51 -24.41
CA ASN A 362 5.34 6.76 -25.07
C ASN A 362 5.78 7.98 -24.24
N GLN A 363 5.59 9.16 -24.82
CA GLN A 363 5.98 10.43 -24.23
C GLN A 363 5.20 10.75 -22.94
N GLU A 364 3.90 10.46 -22.87
CA GLU A 364 3.07 10.73 -21.69
C GLU A 364 3.55 9.92 -20.46
N GLU A 365 3.99 8.68 -20.66
CA GLU A 365 4.57 7.85 -19.61
C GLU A 365 5.92 8.40 -19.12
N LEU A 366 6.78 8.90 -20.02
CA LEU A 366 8.04 9.53 -19.64
C LEU A 366 7.80 10.83 -18.84
N GLU A 367 6.79 11.61 -19.21
CA GLU A 367 6.40 12.84 -18.49
C GLU A 367 5.99 12.51 -17.06
N LEU A 368 5.13 11.49 -16.90
CA LEU A 368 4.67 11.01 -15.59
C LEU A 368 5.83 10.51 -14.71
N CYS A 369 6.77 9.77 -15.30
CA CYS A 369 7.90 9.21 -14.56
C CYS A 369 8.88 10.28 -14.12
N LEU A 370 9.16 11.28 -14.96
CA LEU A 370 10.06 12.37 -14.62
C LEU A 370 9.45 13.37 -13.63
N ASP A 371 8.13 13.55 -13.62
CA ASP A 371 7.46 14.34 -12.57
C ASP A 371 7.37 13.58 -11.24
N PHE A 372 7.42 12.25 -11.27
CA PHE A 372 7.49 11.42 -10.07
C PHE A 372 8.87 11.42 -9.41
N LEU A 373 9.94 11.41 -10.22
CA LEU A 373 11.34 11.44 -9.77
C LEU A 373 11.72 12.80 -9.19
#